data_AF-A0A0F9T0X4-F1
#
_entry.id   AF-A0A0F9T0X4-F1
#
_cell.length_a   1.000
_cell.length_b   1.000
_cell.length_c   1.000
_cell.angle_alpha   90.00
_cell.angle_beta   90.00
_cell.angle_gamma   90.00
#
_symmetry.space_group_name_H-M   'P 1'
#
loop_
_entity.id
_entity.type
_entity.pdbx_description
1 polymer ?
#
loop_
_entity_poly.entity_id
_entity_poly.type
_entity_poly.pdbx_seq_one_letter_code
_entity_poly.pdbx_strand_id
1 'polypeptide(L)'
;MSDKENVQPEAVLPEGKDVLPEVKPEVKPEGEPKEQPFNEEQEARIQQMVAQATDEATKQAVEAGRRQLQSEQDRNINTEKRARFAESKANAYETSFKGLDEETQKDIELARYREQDKYFQSTAQEDAQKQQDADFWGRINTQVLTNLDNLGIPRDDKRLDWGEGSRDLPEARARLDASVAKIISEEKKVAETDMEKRLTAKIEEQNLRNRKELNLDLVDTTAGGGSGDDSDAEFKRAWGSGELPNTQVNMKRARKLETA
;
A
#
# COMPACT_ATOMS: atom_id res chain seq x y z
N MET A 1 60.89 -11.66 15.78
CA MET A 1 60.26 -10.35 16.03
C MET A 1 58.78 -10.57 15.80
N SER A 2 58.07 -11.04 16.82
CA SER A 2 57.46 -10.22 17.89
C SER A 2 56.16 -9.59 17.41
N ASP A 3 55.02 -9.70 18.06
CA ASP A 3 54.61 -10.39 19.29
C ASP A 3 53.09 -10.19 19.41
N LYS A 4 52.37 -11.25 19.84
CA LYS A 4 51.21 -11.26 20.77
C LYS A 4 49.88 -10.60 20.30
N GLU A 5 48.68 -11.09 20.62
CA GLU A 5 48.13 -11.81 21.79
C GLU A 5 47.06 -12.83 21.31
N ASN A 6 47.03 -14.08 21.81
CA ASN A 6 46.37 -14.54 23.06
C ASN A 6 44.85 -14.29 23.01
N VAL A 7 43.95 -15.28 23.04
CA VAL A 7 43.60 -16.14 24.20
C VAL A 7 42.77 -17.35 23.69
N GLN A 8 43.16 -18.58 24.07
CA GLN A 8 42.25 -19.72 24.29
C GLN A 8 41.84 -19.68 25.77
N PRO A 9 40.63 -20.11 26.19
CA PRO A 9 40.12 -21.49 26.03
C PRO A 9 38.61 -21.49 25.67
N GLU A 10 37.90 -22.58 25.40
CA GLU A 10 37.56 -23.65 26.33
C GLU A 10 36.71 -24.68 25.57
N ALA A 11 36.91 -25.97 25.88
CA ALA A 11 35.95 -27.01 25.58
C ALA A 11 34.63 -26.72 26.31
N VAL A 12 33.50 -27.16 25.75
CA VAL A 12 32.33 -27.73 26.46
C VAL A 12 31.24 -28.01 25.42
N LEU A 13 30.96 -29.29 25.20
CA LEU A 13 29.64 -29.78 24.76
C LEU A 13 28.63 -29.46 25.88
N PRO A 14 27.40 -29.06 25.55
CA PRO A 14 26.28 -29.47 26.38
C PRO A 14 25.16 -30.09 25.54
N GLU A 15 24.94 -31.37 25.81
CA GLU A 15 23.59 -31.95 25.87
C GLU A 15 22.73 -31.15 26.87
N GLY A 16 21.43 -31.08 26.61
CA GLY A 16 20.43 -30.66 27.60
C GLY A 16 19.37 -29.78 26.94
N LYS A 17 18.20 -30.33 26.59
CA LYS A 17 17.07 -30.54 27.52
C LYS A 17 16.62 -29.21 28.13
N ASP A 18 15.69 -28.56 27.46
CA ASP A 18 14.80 -27.60 28.09
C ASP A 18 13.87 -28.35 29.04
N VAL A 19 14.17 -28.24 30.34
CA VAL A 19 13.29 -28.55 31.45
C VAL A 19 13.18 -27.30 32.29
N LEU A 20 11.95 -26.88 32.61
CA LEU A 20 11.54 -26.22 33.85
C LEU A 20 9.98 -26.20 33.87
N PRO A 21 9.30 -26.24 35.03
CA PRO A 21 9.54 -27.00 36.26
C PRO A 21 8.27 -27.73 36.81
N GLU A 22 8.48 -28.48 37.88
CA GLU A 22 7.53 -29.27 38.68
C GLU A 22 6.22 -28.58 39.11
N VAL A 23 5.12 -29.35 39.09
CA VAL A 23 4.08 -29.35 40.14
C VAL A 23 3.67 -30.80 40.42
N LYS A 24 4.03 -31.32 41.60
CA LYS A 24 3.48 -32.56 42.19
C LYS A 24 1.98 -32.35 42.47
N PRO A 25 1.13 -33.39 42.35
CA PRO A 25 0.81 -34.11 43.60
C PRO A 25 0.55 -35.63 43.46
N GLU A 26 0.84 -36.30 44.57
CA GLU A 26 0.15 -37.45 45.16
C GLU A 26 -0.11 -38.72 44.32
N VAL A 27 0.77 -39.70 44.52
CA VAL A 27 0.47 -41.12 44.37
C VAL A 27 -0.38 -41.57 45.57
N LYS A 28 -1.65 -41.91 45.31
CA LYS A 28 -2.36 -42.98 46.01
C LYS A 28 -2.47 -44.16 45.04
N PRO A 29 -1.93 -45.35 45.35
CA PRO A 29 -2.05 -46.51 44.48
C PRO A 29 -3.25 -47.33 44.91
N GLU A 30 -4.35 -47.29 44.18
CA GLU A 30 -5.34 -48.36 44.21
C GLU A 30 -5.89 -48.59 42.81
N GLY A 31 -5.78 -49.85 42.35
CA GLY A 31 -6.54 -50.37 41.23
C GLY A 31 -5.70 -50.70 40.00
N GLU A 32 -5.29 -51.96 39.89
CA GLU A 32 -4.94 -52.62 38.62
C GLU A 32 -5.93 -52.22 37.49
N PRO A 33 -5.50 -51.79 36.30
CA PRO A 33 -6.40 -51.69 35.18
C PRO A 33 -6.67 -53.12 34.69
N LYS A 34 -7.85 -53.65 35.02
CA LYS A 34 -8.44 -54.75 34.26
C LYS A 34 -8.51 -54.30 32.80
N GLU A 35 -7.68 -54.88 31.95
CA GLU A 35 -7.87 -54.86 30.50
C GLU A 35 -9.28 -55.38 30.23
N GLN A 36 -10.21 -54.46 29.94
CA GLN A 36 -11.46 -54.85 29.32
C GLN A 36 -11.12 -55.28 27.90
N PRO A 37 -11.38 -56.55 27.51
CA PRO A 37 -11.27 -56.92 26.11
C PRO A 37 -12.22 -56.02 25.32
N PHE A 38 -11.75 -55.49 24.19
CA PHE A 38 -12.62 -54.77 23.27
C PHE A 38 -13.82 -55.68 22.96
N ASN A 39 -15.03 -55.13 22.98
CA ASN A 39 -16.21 -55.92 22.59
C ASN A 39 -16.00 -56.41 21.14
N GLU A 40 -16.45 -57.62 20.79
CA GLU A 40 -16.21 -58.24 19.46
C GLU A 40 -16.63 -57.31 18.31
N GLU A 41 -17.66 -56.48 18.52
CA GLU A 41 -18.12 -55.46 17.56
C GLU A 41 -17.13 -54.29 17.37
N GLN A 42 -16.38 -53.91 18.40
CA GLN A 42 -15.35 -52.87 18.32
C GLN A 42 -14.09 -53.39 17.62
N GLU A 43 -13.68 -54.64 17.89
CA GLU A 43 -12.55 -55.27 17.19
C GLU A 43 -12.86 -55.46 15.70
N ALA A 44 -14.08 -55.89 15.36
CA ALA A 44 -14.53 -56.00 13.97
C ALA A 44 -14.50 -54.64 13.24
N ARG A 45 -14.91 -53.56 13.92
CA ARG A 45 -14.90 -52.20 13.36
C ARG A 45 -13.48 -51.65 13.19
N ILE A 46 -12.57 -51.95 14.11
CA ILE A 46 -11.15 -51.58 14.00
C ILE A 46 -10.49 -52.35 12.85
N GLN A 47 -10.74 -53.66 12.73
CA GLN A 47 -10.24 -54.48 11.61
C GLN A 47 -10.77 -53.97 10.26
N GLN A 48 -12.04 -53.56 10.20
CA GLN A 48 -12.62 -52.97 8.99
C GLN A 48 -11.99 -51.61 8.63
N MET A 49 -11.74 -50.74 9.62
CA MET A 49 -11.03 -49.47 9.39
C MET A 49 -9.58 -49.68 8.96
N VAL A 50 -8.87 -50.64 9.56
CA VAL A 50 -7.50 -50.99 9.17
C VAL A 50 -7.49 -51.52 7.74
N ALA A 51 -8.40 -52.42 7.38
CA ALA A 51 -8.52 -52.95 6.03
C ALA A 51 -8.81 -51.84 5.00
N GLN A 52 -9.72 -50.91 5.31
CA GLN A 52 -10.02 -49.77 4.45
C GLN A 52 -8.82 -48.82 4.30
N ALA A 53 -8.12 -48.51 5.39
CA ALA A 53 -6.93 -47.67 5.36
C ALA A 53 -5.79 -48.32 4.57
N THR A 54 -5.60 -49.65 4.69
CA THR A 54 -4.61 -50.37 3.89
C THR A 54 -4.99 -50.43 2.41
N ASP A 55 -6.27 -50.59 2.08
CA ASP A 55 -6.75 -50.59 0.70
C ASP A 55 -6.61 -49.20 0.06
N GLU A 56 -6.86 -48.13 0.81
CA GLU A 56 -6.65 -46.76 0.34
C GLU A 56 -5.16 -46.44 0.17
N ALA A 57 -4.32 -46.82 1.15
CA ALA A 57 -2.88 -46.62 1.07
C ALA A 57 -2.25 -47.40 -0.10
N THR A 58 -2.68 -48.63 -0.35
CA THR A 58 -2.19 -49.43 -1.49
C THR A 58 -2.65 -48.85 -2.83
N LYS A 59 -3.90 -48.38 -2.94
CA LYS A 59 -4.39 -47.69 -4.15
C LYS A 59 -3.60 -46.40 -4.41
N GLN A 60 -3.37 -45.59 -3.38
CA GLN A 60 -2.56 -44.36 -3.50
C GLN A 60 -1.11 -44.67 -3.89
N ALA A 61 -0.49 -45.71 -3.30
CA ALA A 61 0.86 -46.12 -3.65
C ALA A 61 0.97 -46.62 -5.10
N VAL A 62 0.00 -47.41 -5.57
CA VAL A 62 -0.05 -47.87 -6.98
C VAL A 62 -0.26 -46.70 -7.92
N GLU A 63 -1.13 -45.74 -7.59
CA GLU A 63 -1.36 -44.56 -8.41
C GLU A 63 -0.14 -43.63 -8.45
N ALA A 64 0.51 -43.40 -7.31
CA ALA A 64 1.76 -42.65 -7.23
C ALA A 64 2.87 -43.31 -8.05
N GLY A 65 3.02 -44.64 -7.96
CA GLY A 65 3.98 -45.41 -8.76
C GLY A 65 3.70 -45.32 -10.26
N ARG A 66 2.42 -45.37 -10.68
CA ARG A 66 2.03 -45.16 -12.09
C ARG A 66 2.38 -43.76 -12.58
N ARG A 67 2.11 -42.72 -11.79
CA ARG A 67 2.44 -41.33 -12.12
C ARG A 67 3.95 -41.10 -12.21
N GLN A 68 4.73 -41.69 -11.31
CA GLN A 68 6.20 -41.62 -11.36
C GLN A 68 6.75 -42.30 -12.62
N LEU A 69 6.31 -43.51 -12.93
CA LEU A 69 6.72 -44.23 -14.13
C LEU A 69 6.36 -43.48 -15.42
N GLN A 70 5.17 -42.87 -15.48
CA GLN A 70 4.80 -42.01 -16.61
C GLN A 70 5.70 -40.78 -16.72
N SER A 71 6.00 -40.11 -15.60
CA SER A 71 6.90 -38.96 -15.60
C SER A 71 8.32 -39.33 -16.06
N GLU A 72 8.83 -40.49 -15.66
CA GLU A 72 10.14 -40.98 -16.11
C GLU A 72 10.13 -41.38 -17.58
N GLN A 73 9.07 -42.02 -18.07
CA GLN A 73 8.91 -42.32 -19.48
C GLN A 73 8.84 -41.05 -20.33
N ASP A 74 8.07 -40.05 -19.91
CA ASP A 74 7.99 -38.76 -20.62
C ASP A 74 9.31 -38.01 -20.62
N ARG A 75 10.06 -38.06 -19.51
CA ARG A 75 11.42 -37.52 -19.44
C ARG A 75 12.35 -38.25 -20.41
N ASN A 76 12.32 -39.58 -20.44
CA ASN A 76 13.16 -40.39 -21.34
C ASN A 76 12.80 -40.18 -22.82
N ILE A 77 11.51 -40.07 -23.17
CA ILE A 77 11.09 -39.78 -24.54
C ILE A 77 11.58 -38.40 -24.97
N ASN A 78 11.50 -37.40 -24.09
CA ASN A 78 11.96 -36.05 -24.40
C ASN A 78 13.49 -35.96 -24.51
N THR A 79 14.24 -36.66 -23.67
CA THR A 79 15.71 -36.72 -23.78
C THR A 79 16.13 -37.47 -25.03
N GLU A 80 15.49 -38.58 -25.38
CA GLU A 80 15.77 -39.34 -26.60
C GLU A 80 15.46 -38.54 -27.86
N LYS A 81 14.32 -37.83 -27.90
CA LYS A 81 13.98 -36.91 -29.00
C LYS A 81 15.06 -35.83 -29.14
N ARG A 82 15.46 -35.19 -28.02
CA ARG A 82 16.52 -34.16 -28.04
C ARG A 82 17.85 -34.73 -28.52
N ALA A 83 18.23 -35.92 -28.09
CA ALA A 83 19.45 -36.59 -28.53
C ALA A 83 19.42 -36.86 -30.04
N ARG A 84 18.32 -37.40 -30.57
CA ARG A 84 18.14 -37.63 -32.02
C ARG A 84 18.16 -36.35 -32.84
N PHE A 85 17.54 -35.27 -32.33
CA PHE A 85 17.62 -33.97 -32.99
C PHE A 85 19.03 -33.39 -32.97
N ALA A 86 19.77 -33.54 -31.87
CA ALA A 86 21.17 -33.11 -31.78
C ALA A 86 22.06 -33.90 -32.73
N GLU A 87 21.87 -35.22 -32.80
CA GLU A 87 22.60 -36.11 -33.71
C GLU A 87 22.28 -35.80 -35.18
N SER A 88 21.00 -35.62 -35.53
CA SER A 88 20.60 -35.21 -36.88
C SER A 88 21.22 -33.87 -37.28
N LYS A 89 21.27 -32.91 -36.35
CA LYS A 89 21.89 -31.59 -36.58
C LYS A 89 23.40 -31.73 -36.75
N ALA A 90 24.07 -32.51 -35.90
CA ALA A 90 25.50 -32.78 -36.00
C ALA A 90 25.85 -33.46 -37.34
N ASN A 91 25.10 -34.49 -37.73
CA ASN A 91 25.28 -35.18 -39.00
C ASN A 91 25.03 -34.26 -40.21
N ALA A 92 24.01 -33.40 -40.15
CA ALA A 92 23.76 -32.41 -41.19
C ALA A 92 24.93 -31.41 -41.31
N TYR A 93 25.50 -30.97 -40.18
CA TYR A 93 26.70 -30.13 -40.17
C TYR A 93 27.89 -30.85 -40.78
N GLU A 94 28.21 -32.06 -40.31
CA GLU A 94 29.34 -32.85 -40.82
C GLU A 94 29.22 -33.12 -42.32
N THR A 95 28.00 -33.41 -42.79
CA THR A 95 27.73 -33.64 -44.21
C THR A 95 27.85 -32.35 -45.04
N SER A 96 27.45 -31.19 -44.49
CA SER A 96 27.51 -29.90 -45.19
C SER A 96 28.93 -29.41 -45.47
N PHE A 97 29.91 -29.87 -44.70
CA PHE A 97 31.32 -29.53 -44.88
C PHE A 97 32.13 -30.60 -45.62
N LYS A 98 31.52 -31.76 -45.89
CA LYS A 98 32.20 -32.88 -46.53
C LYS A 98 32.51 -32.55 -48.00
N GLY A 99 33.80 -32.54 -48.34
CA GLY A 99 34.27 -32.27 -49.70
C GLY A 99 34.63 -30.81 -49.99
N LEU A 100 34.58 -29.94 -48.98
CA LEU A 100 35.16 -28.59 -49.03
C LEU A 100 36.61 -28.64 -48.56
N ASP A 101 37.44 -27.73 -49.08
CA ASP A 101 38.80 -27.53 -48.59
C ASP A 101 38.79 -26.92 -47.18
N GLU A 102 39.81 -27.27 -46.37
CA GLU A 102 39.89 -26.91 -44.95
C GLU A 102 39.82 -25.38 -44.72
N GLU A 103 40.38 -24.60 -45.65
CA GLU A 103 40.33 -23.13 -45.61
C GLU A 103 38.90 -22.59 -45.83
N THR A 104 38.18 -23.14 -46.81
CA THR A 104 36.79 -22.77 -47.08
C THR A 104 35.86 -23.19 -45.94
N GLN A 105 36.10 -24.36 -45.33
CA GLN A 105 35.37 -24.78 -44.13
C GLN A 105 35.57 -23.81 -42.98
N LYS A 106 36.83 -23.42 -42.68
CA LYS A 106 37.14 -22.45 -41.62
C LYS A 106 36.48 -21.10 -41.88
N ASP A 107 36.45 -20.64 -43.13
CA ASP A 107 35.80 -19.38 -43.49
C ASP A 107 34.28 -19.39 -43.27
N ILE A 108 33.61 -20.50 -43.63
CA ILE A 108 32.16 -20.66 -43.39
C ILE A 108 31.86 -20.74 -41.89
N GLU A 109 32.67 -21.48 -41.12
CA GLU A 109 32.53 -21.55 -39.67
C GLU A 109 32.75 -20.16 -39.04
N LEU A 110 33.77 -19.42 -39.46
CA LEU A 110 34.07 -18.07 -39.00
C LEU A 110 32.93 -17.09 -39.33
N ALA A 111 32.35 -17.17 -40.53
CA ALA A 111 31.19 -16.37 -40.93
C ALA A 111 29.98 -16.65 -40.02
N ARG A 112 29.73 -17.93 -39.72
CA ARG A 112 28.65 -18.34 -38.81
C ARG A 112 28.89 -17.86 -37.37
N TYR A 113 30.11 -17.95 -36.85
CA TYR A 113 30.44 -17.42 -35.53
C TYR A 113 30.25 -15.91 -35.47
N ARG A 114 30.61 -15.17 -36.53
CA ARG A 114 30.36 -13.73 -36.63
C ARG A 114 28.87 -13.39 -36.66
N GLU A 115 28.05 -14.18 -37.32
CA GLU A 115 26.59 -13.99 -37.31
C GLU A 115 25.98 -14.28 -35.94
N GLN A 116 26.42 -15.34 -35.27
CA GLN A 116 26.01 -15.63 -33.90
C GLN A 116 26.42 -14.51 -32.94
N ASP A 117 27.66 -14.01 -33.05
CA ASP A 117 28.15 -12.93 -32.21
C ASP A 117 27.35 -11.63 -32.42
N LYS A 118 27.00 -11.30 -33.67
CA LYS A 118 26.08 -10.19 -33.98
C LYS A 118 24.70 -10.37 -33.33
N TYR A 119 24.14 -11.58 -33.40
CA TYR A 119 22.87 -11.88 -32.76
C TYR A 119 22.98 -11.71 -31.23
N PHE A 120 23.98 -12.30 -30.60
CA PHE A 120 24.20 -12.15 -29.16
C PHE A 120 24.40 -10.69 -28.74
N GLN A 121 25.16 -9.90 -29.52
CA GLN A 121 25.32 -8.48 -29.26
C GLN A 121 24.00 -7.71 -29.38
N SER A 122 23.17 -8.01 -30.40
CA SER A 122 21.84 -7.40 -30.53
C SER A 122 20.92 -7.76 -29.37
N THR A 123 20.89 -9.03 -28.96
CA THR A 123 20.07 -9.48 -27.82
C THR A 123 20.56 -8.89 -26.51
N ALA A 124 21.88 -8.84 -26.28
CA ALA A 124 22.45 -8.21 -25.11
C ALA A 124 22.15 -6.70 -25.06
N GLN A 125 22.12 -6.02 -26.20
CA GLN A 125 21.71 -4.62 -26.28
C GLN A 125 20.22 -4.44 -25.99
N GLU A 126 19.35 -5.29 -26.55
CA GLU A 126 17.91 -5.27 -26.24
C GLU A 126 17.64 -5.54 -24.76
N ASP A 127 18.34 -6.51 -24.16
CA ASP A 127 18.19 -6.84 -22.75
C ASP A 127 18.73 -5.74 -21.84
N ALA A 128 19.87 -5.13 -22.20
CA ALA A 128 20.38 -3.95 -21.50
C ALA A 128 19.41 -2.77 -21.60
N GLN A 129 18.77 -2.55 -22.75
CA GLN A 129 17.77 -1.52 -22.93
C GLN A 129 16.50 -1.80 -22.10
N LYS A 130 16.01 -3.03 -22.12
CA LYS A 130 14.88 -3.45 -21.26
C LYS A 130 15.20 -3.28 -19.78
N GLN A 131 16.42 -3.58 -19.36
CA GLN A 131 16.84 -3.41 -17.97
C GLN A 131 16.92 -1.93 -17.59
N GLN A 132 17.44 -1.08 -18.47
CA GLN A 132 17.43 0.38 -18.26
C GLN A 132 16.01 0.93 -18.18
N ASP A 133 15.11 0.46 -19.05
CA ASP A 133 13.69 0.85 -19.02
C ASP A 133 13.05 0.40 -17.72
N ALA A 134 13.24 -0.86 -17.31
CA ALA A 134 12.71 -1.39 -16.05
C ALA A 134 13.22 -0.60 -14.83
N ASP A 135 14.52 -0.29 -14.78
CA ASP A 135 15.13 0.50 -13.70
C ASP A 135 14.60 1.94 -13.69
N PHE A 136 14.45 2.56 -14.87
CA PHE A 136 13.88 3.89 -15.02
C PHE A 136 12.45 3.93 -14.48
N TRP A 137 11.62 2.95 -14.86
CA TRP A 137 10.24 2.84 -14.37
C TRP A 137 10.19 2.50 -12.86
N GLY A 138 11.10 1.68 -12.36
CA GLY A 138 11.25 1.42 -10.93
C GLY A 138 11.51 2.70 -10.13
N ARG A 139 12.38 3.59 -10.64
CA ARG A 139 12.65 4.90 -10.03
C ARG A 139 11.43 5.81 -10.07
N ILE A 140 10.71 5.88 -11.19
CA ILE A 140 9.49 6.69 -11.31
C ILE A 140 8.43 6.23 -10.32
N ASN A 141 8.18 4.92 -10.23
CA ASN A 141 7.21 4.38 -9.27
C ASN A 141 7.62 4.67 -7.82
N THR A 142 8.91 4.55 -7.51
CA THR A 142 9.42 4.92 -6.18
C THR A 142 9.17 6.40 -5.87
N GLN A 143 9.41 7.30 -6.84
CA GLN A 143 9.13 8.73 -6.69
C GLN A 143 7.64 9.01 -6.47
N VAL A 144 6.74 8.32 -7.17
CA VAL A 144 5.29 8.43 -6.95
C VAL A 144 4.96 8.11 -5.50
N LEU A 145 5.43 6.97 -5.01
CA LEU A 145 5.12 6.50 -3.67
C LEU A 145 5.66 7.47 -2.61
N THR A 146 6.90 7.94 -2.78
CA THR A 146 7.48 8.96 -1.88
C THR A 146 6.68 10.27 -1.93
N ASN A 147 6.19 10.69 -3.09
CA ASN A 147 5.37 11.89 -3.21
C ASN A 147 4.01 11.73 -2.52
N LEU A 148 3.36 10.57 -2.65
CA LEU A 148 2.11 10.27 -1.95
C LEU A 148 2.31 10.27 -0.43
N ASP A 149 3.37 9.62 0.05
CA ASP A 149 3.73 9.58 1.47
C ASP A 149 4.00 11.00 2.01
N ASN A 150 4.72 11.84 1.26
CA ASN A 150 4.98 13.25 1.61
C ASN A 150 3.71 14.12 1.64
N LEU A 151 2.71 13.77 0.82
CA LEU A 151 1.41 14.43 0.81
C LEU A 151 0.46 13.89 1.88
N GLY A 152 0.86 12.85 2.62
CA GLY A 152 0.05 12.20 3.64
C GLY A 152 -1.11 11.38 3.07
N ILE A 153 -1.08 11.07 1.77
CA ILE A 153 -2.12 10.27 1.11
C ILE A 153 -1.70 8.80 1.21
N PRO A 154 -2.51 7.94 1.87
CA PRO A 154 -2.18 6.53 1.98
C PRO A 154 -2.18 5.86 0.61
N ARG A 155 -1.25 4.93 0.39
CA ARG A 155 -1.04 4.25 -0.90
C ARG A 155 -2.24 3.41 -1.33
N ASP A 156 -3.01 2.92 -0.36
CA ASP A 156 -4.23 2.15 -0.53
C ASP A 156 -5.51 3.02 -0.49
N ASP A 157 -5.38 4.34 -0.59
CA ASP A 157 -6.54 5.23 -0.68
C ASP A 157 -7.36 4.90 -1.93
N LYS A 158 -8.63 4.52 -1.72
CA LYS A 158 -9.58 4.15 -2.78
C LYS A 158 -9.88 5.30 -3.74
N ARG A 159 -9.55 6.54 -3.36
CA ARG A 159 -9.71 7.73 -4.20
C ARG A 159 -8.59 7.88 -5.24
N LEU A 160 -7.47 7.16 -5.07
CA LEU A 160 -6.38 7.14 -6.04
C LEU A 160 -6.78 6.32 -7.26
N ASP A 161 -6.66 6.94 -8.43
CA ASP A 161 -6.80 6.25 -9.71
C ASP A 161 -5.40 5.87 -10.22
N TRP A 162 -5.02 4.61 -10.01
CA TRP A 162 -3.76 4.06 -10.49
C TRP A 162 -3.69 3.91 -12.01
N GLY A 163 -4.79 4.22 -12.73
CA GLY A 163 -4.87 4.06 -14.17
C GLY A 163 -5.09 2.60 -14.60
N GLU A 164 -5.79 1.81 -13.79
CA GLU A 164 -6.18 0.45 -14.18
C GLU A 164 -6.99 0.50 -15.49
N GLY A 165 -6.48 -0.17 -16.53
CA GLY A 165 -7.08 -0.17 -17.87
C GLY A 165 -6.65 0.99 -18.79
N SER A 166 -5.70 1.84 -18.37
CA SER A 166 -5.05 2.79 -19.27
C SER A 166 -4.26 2.07 -20.36
N ARG A 167 -4.29 2.62 -21.58
CA ARG A 167 -3.61 2.01 -22.73
C ARG A 167 -2.09 2.20 -22.63
N ASP A 168 -1.68 3.35 -22.12
CA ASP A 168 -0.28 3.74 -22.01
C ASP A 168 0.03 4.31 -20.60
N LEU A 169 1.28 4.13 -20.18
CA LEU A 169 1.80 4.56 -18.86
C LEU A 169 1.66 6.07 -18.58
N PRO A 170 1.90 6.98 -19.55
CA PRO A 170 1.68 8.41 -19.35
C PRO A 170 0.21 8.75 -19.04
N GLU A 171 -0.73 8.01 -19.62
CA GLU A 171 -2.16 8.19 -19.36
C GLU A 171 -2.50 7.75 -17.93
N ALA A 172 -1.99 6.59 -17.50
CA ALA A 172 -2.15 6.12 -16.12
C ALA A 172 -1.59 7.13 -15.12
N ARG A 173 -0.43 7.72 -15.42
CA ARG A 173 0.18 8.74 -14.56
C ARG A 173 -0.64 10.03 -14.49
N ALA A 174 -1.15 10.50 -15.62
CA ALA A 174 -1.98 11.70 -15.66
C ALA A 174 -3.28 11.51 -14.84
N ARG A 175 -3.88 10.32 -14.88
CA ARG A 175 -5.03 9.97 -14.04
C ARG A 175 -4.69 9.95 -12.56
N LEU A 176 -3.55 9.35 -12.20
CA LEU A 176 -3.06 9.34 -10.83
C LEU A 176 -2.84 10.77 -10.31
N ASP A 177 -2.08 11.59 -11.04
CA ASP A 177 -1.80 12.97 -10.64
C ASP A 177 -3.10 13.80 -10.52
N ALA A 178 -4.08 13.59 -11.41
CA ALA A 178 -5.40 14.22 -11.33
C ALA A 178 -6.18 13.78 -10.08
N SER A 179 -6.14 12.48 -9.73
CA SER A 179 -6.79 11.95 -8.53
C SER A 179 -6.15 12.49 -7.25
N VAL A 180 -4.82 12.58 -7.20
CA VAL A 180 -4.05 13.19 -6.11
C VAL A 180 -4.43 14.66 -5.95
N ALA A 181 -4.45 15.43 -7.05
CA ALA A 181 -4.84 16.83 -7.02
C ALA A 181 -6.26 17.03 -6.50
N LYS A 182 -7.18 16.12 -6.87
CA LYS A 182 -8.56 16.14 -6.38
C LYS A 182 -8.63 15.89 -4.87
N ILE A 183 -7.94 14.87 -4.35
CA ILE A 183 -7.86 14.58 -2.90
C ILE A 183 -7.36 15.81 -2.13
N ILE A 184 -6.23 16.38 -2.56
CA ILE A 184 -5.66 17.57 -1.92
C ILE A 184 -6.63 18.74 -1.95
N SER A 185 -7.33 18.95 -3.07
CA SER A 185 -8.30 20.04 -3.19
C SER A 185 -9.52 19.86 -2.28
N GLU A 186 -9.98 18.62 -2.09
CA GLU A 186 -11.10 18.29 -1.20
C GLU A 186 -10.67 18.50 0.26
N GLU A 187 -9.48 18.02 0.64
CA GLU A 187 -8.94 18.21 1.99
C GLU A 187 -8.69 19.68 2.32
N LYS A 188 -8.18 20.47 1.35
CA LYS A 188 -8.05 21.93 1.51
C LYS A 188 -9.40 22.60 1.72
N LYS A 189 -10.42 22.24 0.95
CA LYS A 189 -11.78 22.78 1.15
C LYS A 189 -12.33 22.45 2.52
N VAL A 190 -12.15 21.22 3.00
CA VAL A 190 -12.59 20.85 4.36
C VAL A 190 -11.85 21.69 5.40
N ALA A 191 -10.53 21.82 5.30
CA ALA A 191 -9.73 22.62 6.22
C ALA A 191 -10.11 24.12 6.19
N GLU A 192 -10.37 24.68 5.01
CA GLU A 192 -10.86 26.05 4.83
C GLU A 192 -12.22 26.23 5.52
N THR A 193 -13.19 25.35 5.26
CA THR A 193 -14.51 25.45 5.89
C THR A 193 -14.46 25.32 7.41
N ASP A 194 -13.57 24.49 7.96
CA ASP A 194 -13.38 24.35 9.41
C ASP A 194 -12.67 25.56 10.02
N MET A 195 -11.70 26.15 9.32
CA MET A 195 -11.09 27.41 9.73
C MET A 195 -12.08 28.55 9.69
N GLU A 196 -12.90 28.65 8.65
CA GLU A 196 -13.97 29.64 8.54
C GLU A 196 -14.96 29.52 9.70
N LYS A 197 -15.43 28.31 10.01
CA LYS A 197 -16.32 28.06 11.18
C LYS A 197 -15.67 28.48 12.51
N ARG A 198 -14.37 28.22 12.69
CA ARG A 198 -13.65 28.62 13.90
C ARG A 198 -13.48 30.14 13.98
N LEU A 199 -13.24 30.80 12.85
CA LEU A 199 -13.11 32.25 12.77
C LEU A 199 -14.45 32.95 13.01
N THR A 200 -15.53 32.47 12.39
CA THR A 200 -16.88 33.03 12.63
C THR A 200 -17.29 32.85 14.09
N ALA A 201 -17.08 31.67 14.67
CA ALA A 201 -17.36 31.43 16.09
C ALA A 201 -16.55 32.38 17.01
N LYS A 202 -15.26 32.61 16.71
CA LYS A 202 -14.43 33.56 17.47
C LYS A 202 -14.91 35.00 17.33
N ILE A 203 -15.31 35.43 16.13
CA ILE A 203 -15.84 36.77 15.87
C ILE A 203 -17.17 36.97 16.60
N GLU A 204 -18.06 35.99 16.55
CA GLU A 204 -19.33 36.02 17.29
C GLU A 204 -19.10 36.08 18.80
N GLU A 205 -18.17 35.30 19.34
CA GLU A 205 -17.79 35.36 20.75
C GLU A 205 -17.22 36.73 21.14
N GLN A 206 -16.32 37.29 20.31
CA GLN A 206 -15.78 38.63 20.54
C GLN A 206 -16.86 39.70 20.47
N ASN A 207 -17.79 39.61 19.51
CA ASN A 207 -18.91 40.54 19.41
C ASN A 207 -19.82 40.44 20.64
N LEU A 208 -20.11 39.24 21.14
CA LEU A 208 -20.86 39.04 22.38
C LEU A 208 -20.14 39.65 23.60
N ARG A 209 -18.81 39.47 23.71
CA ARG A 209 -18.00 40.10 24.77
C ARG A 209 -18.03 41.62 24.66
N ASN A 210 -17.78 42.16 23.47
CA ASN A 210 -17.82 43.60 23.22
C ASN A 210 -19.20 44.19 23.53
N ARG A 211 -20.31 43.51 23.19
CA ARG A 211 -21.67 43.96 23.51
C ARG A 211 -21.92 43.99 25.02
N LYS A 212 -21.39 43.02 25.77
CA LYS A 212 -21.45 42.99 27.23
C LYS A 212 -20.56 44.06 27.87
N GLU A 213 -19.31 44.19 27.43
CA GLU A 213 -18.34 45.14 27.98
C GLU A 213 -18.70 46.59 27.68
N LEU A 214 -19.23 46.87 26.48
CA LEU A 214 -19.69 48.19 26.08
C LEU A 214 -21.11 48.51 26.56
N ASN A 215 -21.75 47.62 27.33
CA ASN A 215 -23.14 47.78 27.79
C ASN A 215 -24.12 48.11 26.63
N LEU A 216 -23.85 47.63 25.42
CA LEU A 216 -24.68 47.90 24.24
C LEU A 216 -26.07 47.22 24.33
N ASP A 217 -26.18 46.18 25.15
CA ASP A 217 -27.46 45.52 25.46
C ASP A 217 -28.11 46.04 26.75
N LEU A 218 -27.53 47.06 27.41
CA LEU A 218 -28.24 47.80 28.44
C LEU A 218 -29.26 48.69 27.73
N VAL A 219 -30.50 48.20 27.64
CA VAL A 219 -31.63 49.05 27.24
C VAL A 219 -31.73 50.12 28.32
N ASP A 220 -31.48 51.37 27.93
CA ASP A 220 -31.67 52.53 28.78
C ASP A 220 -33.13 52.59 29.24
N THR A 221 -33.39 52.06 30.44
CA THR A 221 -34.71 52.09 31.08
C THR A 221 -35.02 53.46 31.68
N THR A 222 -34.07 54.40 31.61
CA THR A 222 -34.36 55.82 31.82
C THR A 222 -35.01 56.36 30.55
N ALA A 223 -36.31 56.07 30.41
CA ALA A 223 -37.23 57.00 29.76
C ALA A 223 -37.20 58.32 30.56
N GLY A 224 -36.10 59.07 30.40
CA GLY A 224 -35.98 60.44 30.85
C GLY A 224 -37.00 61.23 30.06
N GLY A 225 -38.03 61.71 30.75
CA GLY A 225 -38.99 62.65 30.19
C GLY A 225 -38.26 63.90 29.71
N GLY A 226 -37.88 63.91 28.44
CA GLY A 226 -37.42 65.10 27.72
C GLY A 226 -38.64 65.91 27.29
N SER A 227 -39.35 66.47 28.27
CA SER A 227 -40.24 67.60 28.03
C SER A 227 -39.36 68.83 27.84
N GLY A 228 -39.07 69.17 26.58
CA GLY A 228 -38.39 70.40 26.21
C GLY A 228 -38.96 70.87 24.89
N ASP A 229 -39.77 71.91 24.94
CA ASP A 229 -40.19 72.74 23.80
C ASP A 229 -38.96 73.42 23.18
N ASP A 230 -38.06 72.64 22.57
CA ASP A 230 -36.88 73.18 21.90
C ASP A 230 -37.25 73.47 20.45
N SER A 231 -37.13 74.75 20.11
CA SER A 231 -37.50 75.32 18.81
C SER A 231 -36.77 74.62 17.66
N ASP A 232 -37.38 74.60 16.47
CA ASP A 232 -36.77 73.96 15.28
C ASP A 232 -35.41 74.58 14.89
N ALA A 233 -35.15 75.82 15.30
CA ALA A 233 -33.87 76.50 15.11
C ALA A 233 -32.77 75.93 16.02
N GLU A 234 -33.07 75.69 17.29
CA GLU A 234 -32.16 75.05 18.24
C GLU A 234 -31.89 73.60 17.84
N PHE A 235 -32.92 72.89 17.36
CA PHE A 235 -32.76 71.53 16.84
C PHE A 235 -31.82 71.48 15.63
N LYS A 236 -31.98 72.37 14.63
CA LYS A 236 -31.07 72.42 13.46
C LYS A 236 -29.62 72.69 13.86
N ARG A 237 -29.41 73.58 14.84
CA ARG A 237 -28.07 73.92 15.34
C ARG A 237 -27.41 72.74 16.05
N ALA A 238 -28.13 72.12 16.98
CA ALA A 238 -27.64 70.98 17.77
C ALA A 238 -27.46 69.71 16.90
N TRP A 239 -28.23 69.57 15.82
CA TRP A 239 -28.05 68.51 14.83
C TRP A 239 -26.81 68.74 13.97
N GLY A 240 -26.57 69.97 13.53
CA GLY A 240 -25.38 70.34 12.76
C GLY A 240 -24.08 70.34 13.56
N SER A 241 -24.14 70.58 14.88
CA SER A 241 -22.98 70.51 15.78
C SER A 241 -22.62 69.08 16.20
N GLY A 242 -23.52 68.10 15.97
CA GLY A 242 -23.34 66.72 16.41
C GLY A 242 -23.63 66.48 17.90
N GLU A 243 -24.20 67.46 18.60
CA GLU A 243 -24.60 67.32 20.01
C GLU A 243 -25.83 66.42 20.19
N LEU A 244 -26.67 66.30 19.15
CA LEU A 244 -27.85 65.43 19.19
C LEU A 244 -27.51 63.98 18.77
N PRO A 245 -27.93 62.98 19.56
CA PRO A 245 -27.72 61.57 19.21
C PRO A 245 -28.54 61.20 17.97
N ASN A 246 -27.96 60.33 17.13
CA ASN A 246 -28.55 59.88 15.87
C ASN A 246 -29.65 58.80 16.11
N THR A 247 -30.72 59.21 16.80
CA THR A 247 -31.89 58.36 17.06
C THR A 247 -32.91 58.47 15.93
N GLN A 248 -33.77 57.46 15.78
CA GLN A 248 -34.80 57.45 14.73
C GLN A 248 -35.77 58.66 14.81
N VAL A 249 -35.98 59.22 16.01
CA VAL A 249 -36.84 60.38 16.24
C VAL A 249 -36.18 61.66 15.70
N ASN A 250 -34.91 61.88 16.04
CA ASN A 250 -34.14 63.04 15.57
C ASN A 250 -33.94 63.01 14.05
N MET A 251 -33.64 61.84 13.48
CA MET A 251 -33.54 61.65 12.03
C MET A 251 -34.84 62.00 11.29
N LYS A 252 -36.00 61.64 11.85
CA LYS A 252 -37.31 61.99 11.26
C LYS A 252 -37.59 63.49 11.36
N ARG A 253 -37.20 64.15 12.46
CA ARG A 253 -37.36 65.60 12.64
C ARG A 253 -36.42 66.38 11.70
N ALA A 254 -35.16 65.96 11.57
CA ALA A 254 -34.20 66.55 10.63
C ALA A 254 -34.70 66.46 9.18
N ARG A 255 -35.18 65.28 8.75
CA ARG A 255 -35.74 65.11 7.39
C ARG A 255 -36.95 65.99 7.13
N LYS A 256 -37.87 66.12 8.10
CA LYS A 256 -39.03 67.01 7.98
C LYS A 256 -38.62 68.48 7.83
N LEU A 257 -37.56 68.88 8.52
CA LEU A 257 -37.01 70.23 8.51
C LEU A 257 -36.10 70.55 7.31
N GLU A 258 -35.65 69.54 6.57
CA GLU A 258 -34.98 69.69 5.27
C GLU A 258 -35.99 69.81 4.12
N THR A 259 -37.19 69.23 4.27
CA THR A 259 -38.26 69.28 3.26
C THR A 259 -39.23 70.45 3.42
N ALA A 260 -39.08 71.25 4.49
CA ALA A 260 -39.87 72.45 4.79
C ALA A 260 -39.01 73.70 4.57
#